data_AF-A0A957P0T2-F1
#
_entry.id   AF-A0A957P0T2-F1
#
_cell.length_a   1.000
_cell.length_b   1.000
_cell.length_c   1.000
_cell.angle_alpha   90.00
_cell.angle_beta   90.00
_cell.angle_gamma   90.00
#
_symmetry.space_group_name_H-M   'P 1'
#
loop_
_entity.id
_entity.type
_entity.pdbx_description
1 polymer ?
#
loop_
_entity_poly.entity_id
_entity_poly.type
_entity_poly.pdbx_seq_one_letter_code
_entity_poly.pdbx_strand_id
1 'polypeptide(L)'
;MRQIGSPEMAAAQQFGATLFEQVFGGPVQSCFHRSLDQARQQGRGVRLRLRLTDAPTLTDLPWEFLFDAVHNHFLIYSTYTPLVRYLDLPQTVGPLAVQPPLKVLTMIASPRDRGIEALDVEGEWAKMQEALHELEQRGLVQVTRLEQATLTGLLRQLRRDQYHVFHFVGHGGYDRV
;
A
#
# COMPACT_ATOMS: atom_id res chain seq x y z
N MET A 1 6.86 4.60 17.47
CA MET A 1 7.46 3.24 17.40
C MET A 1 6.68 2.36 18.37
N ARG A 2 5.77 1.49 17.91
CA ARG A 2 4.93 0.67 18.79
C ARG A 2 5.77 -0.47 19.38
N GLN A 3 5.89 -0.52 20.70
CA GLN A 3 6.69 -1.54 21.41
C GLN A 3 6.04 -2.93 21.31
N ILE A 4 6.87 -3.95 21.09
CA ILE A 4 6.51 -5.36 21.18
C ILE A 4 6.06 -5.63 22.63
N GLY A 5 4.82 -6.11 22.81
CA GLY A 5 4.22 -6.35 24.13
C GLY A 5 3.35 -5.22 24.70
N SER A 6 3.08 -4.17 23.94
CA SER A 6 2.13 -3.12 24.33
C SER A 6 0.67 -3.62 24.38
N PRO A 7 -0.20 -3.06 25.23
CA PRO A 7 -1.61 -3.43 25.30
C PRO A 7 -2.33 -3.24 23.96
N GLU A 8 -1.90 -2.27 23.14
CA GLU A 8 -2.39 -2.06 21.79
C GLU A 8 -2.03 -3.22 20.85
N MET A 9 -0.84 -3.81 21.01
CA MET A 9 -0.42 -4.98 20.24
C MET A 9 -1.25 -6.22 20.63
N ALA A 10 -1.50 -6.42 21.93
CA ALA A 10 -2.34 -7.52 22.39
C ALA A 10 -3.77 -7.39 21.86
N ALA A 11 -4.34 -6.18 21.89
CA ALA A 11 -5.65 -5.90 21.30
C ALA A 11 -5.68 -6.17 19.79
N ALA A 12 -4.63 -5.77 19.06
CA ALA A 12 -4.50 -6.04 17.63
C ALA A 12 -4.40 -7.55 17.33
N GLN A 13 -3.65 -8.32 18.13
CA GLN A 13 -3.55 -9.77 18.00
C GLN A 13 -4.88 -10.46 18.28
N GLN A 14 -5.59 -10.05 19.33
CA GLN A 14 -6.89 -10.63 19.68
C GLN A 14 -7.96 -10.36 18.62
N PHE A 15 -8.06 -9.10 18.18
CA PHE A 15 -8.93 -8.71 17.07
C PHE A 15 -8.55 -9.48 15.80
N GLY A 16 -7.25 -9.52 15.50
CA GLY A 16 -6.68 -10.15 14.32
C GLY A 16 -6.92 -11.65 14.25
N ALA A 17 -6.82 -12.35 15.38
CA ALA A 17 -7.10 -13.78 15.50
C ALA A 17 -8.57 -14.06 15.23
N THR A 18 -9.46 -13.25 15.82
CA THR A 18 -10.90 -13.34 15.59
C THR A 18 -11.22 -13.13 14.11
N LEU A 19 -10.65 -12.10 13.48
CA LEU A 19 -10.83 -11.84 12.05
C LEU A 19 -10.31 -13.01 11.20
N PHE A 20 -9.14 -13.56 11.54
CA PHE A 20 -8.56 -14.70 10.85
C PHE A 20 -9.47 -15.93 10.92
N GLU A 21 -10.00 -16.26 12.10
CA GLU A 21 -10.91 -17.40 12.29
C GLU A 21 -12.21 -17.24 11.48
N GLN A 22 -12.76 -16.02 11.39
CA GLN A 22 -13.94 -15.75 10.57
C GLN A 22 -13.67 -15.92 9.07
N VAL A 23 -12.49 -15.53 8.60
CA VAL A 23 -12.11 -15.62 7.18
C VAL A 23 -11.69 -17.04 6.77
N PHE A 24 -10.92 -17.69 7.62
CA PHE A 24 -10.29 -18.98 7.33
C PHE A 24 -10.99 -20.16 8.03
N GLY A 25 -12.21 -20.00 8.53
CA GLY A 25 -12.91 -21.04 9.28
C GLY A 25 -12.90 -22.44 8.63
N GLY A 26 -12.62 -23.45 9.45
CA GLY A 26 -12.73 -24.86 9.06
C GLY A 26 -11.77 -25.28 7.93
N PRO A 27 -12.25 -25.97 6.87
CA PRO A 27 -11.38 -26.50 5.80
C PRO A 27 -10.56 -25.43 5.05
N VAL A 28 -10.99 -24.17 5.10
CA VAL A 28 -10.32 -23.05 4.42
C VAL A 28 -8.95 -22.78 5.04
N GLN A 29 -8.82 -22.78 6.37
CA GLN A 29 -7.54 -22.63 7.07
C GLN A 29 -6.57 -23.75 6.67
N SER A 30 -7.01 -25.00 6.69
CA SER A 30 -6.17 -26.13 6.29
C SER A 30 -5.74 -26.04 4.82
N CYS A 31 -6.63 -25.59 3.93
CA CYS A 31 -6.29 -25.36 2.52
C CYS A 31 -5.27 -24.24 2.37
N PHE A 32 -5.44 -23.14 3.10
CA PHE A 32 -4.53 -22.00 3.10
C PHE A 32 -3.14 -22.39 3.58
N HIS A 33 -3.02 -23.08 4.71
CA HIS A 33 -1.74 -23.55 5.25
C HIS A 33 -1.03 -24.52 4.28
N ARG A 34 -1.75 -25.50 3.72
CA ARG A 34 -1.17 -26.38 2.68
C ARG A 34 -0.70 -25.62 1.45
N SER A 35 -1.44 -24.61 1.03
CA SER A 35 -1.06 -23.77 -0.11
C SER A 35 0.23 -22.98 0.18
N LEU A 36 0.38 -22.47 1.40
CA LEU A 36 1.61 -21.80 1.84
C LEU A 36 2.80 -22.75 1.81
N ASP A 37 2.65 -23.96 2.37
CA ASP A 37 3.73 -24.95 2.42
C ASP A 37 4.16 -25.39 1.03
N GLN A 38 3.19 -25.66 0.14
CA GLN A 38 3.48 -26.02 -1.25
C GLN A 38 4.15 -24.88 -2.01
N ALA A 39 3.71 -23.63 -1.84
CA ALA A 39 4.34 -22.48 -2.49
C ALA A 39 5.78 -22.27 -2.01
N ARG A 40 6.02 -22.40 -0.69
CA ARG A 40 7.35 -22.29 -0.08
C ARG A 40 8.32 -23.33 -0.62
N GLN A 41 7.88 -24.59 -0.78
CA GLN A 41 8.71 -25.65 -1.37
C GLN A 41 9.17 -25.33 -2.80
N GLN A 42 8.43 -24.48 -3.52
CA GLN A 42 8.74 -24.05 -4.88
C GLN A 42 9.46 -22.69 -4.92
N GLY A 43 9.82 -22.10 -3.78
CA GLY A 43 10.38 -20.75 -3.71
C GLY A 43 9.41 -19.65 -4.14
N ARG A 44 8.09 -19.89 -4.00
CA ARG A 44 7.01 -18.96 -4.38
C ARG A 44 6.22 -18.51 -3.16
N GLY A 45 5.42 -17.46 -3.36
CA GLY A 45 4.47 -16.94 -2.36
C GLY A 45 3.01 -17.22 -2.73
N VAL A 46 2.11 -17.03 -1.76
CA VAL A 46 0.65 -17.09 -1.95
C VAL A 46 0.07 -15.70 -1.78
N ARG A 47 -0.44 -15.10 -2.86
CA ARG A 47 -1.09 -13.78 -2.81
C ARG A 47 -2.54 -13.92 -2.37
N LEU A 48 -2.90 -13.27 -1.27
CA LEU A 48 -4.28 -13.18 -0.80
C LEU A 48 -4.98 -11.97 -1.43
N ARG A 49 -6.10 -12.22 -2.10
CA ARG A 49 -6.90 -11.19 -2.78
C ARG A 49 -8.25 -11.06 -2.10
N LEU A 50 -8.50 -9.91 -1.49
CA LEU A 50 -9.79 -9.57 -0.88
C LEU A 50 -10.69 -8.95 -1.94
N ARG A 51 -11.71 -9.68 -2.36
CA ARG A 51 -12.76 -9.17 -3.25
C ARG A 51 -13.98 -8.84 -2.38
N LEU A 52 -14.20 -7.54 -2.14
CA LEU A 52 -15.22 -7.04 -1.22
C LEU A 52 -16.33 -6.25 -1.91
N THR A 53 -16.38 -6.26 -3.25
CA THR A 53 -17.36 -5.50 -4.06
C THR A 53 -18.80 -5.79 -3.64
N ASP A 54 -19.11 -7.05 -3.31
CA ASP A 54 -20.45 -7.49 -2.93
C ASP A 54 -20.76 -7.26 -1.44
N ALA A 55 -19.79 -6.78 -0.65
CA ALA A 55 -19.90 -6.56 0.79
C ALA A 55 -19.15 -5.27 1.21
N PRO A 56 -19.61 -4.09 0.78
CA PRO A 56 -18.88 -2.83 0.96
C PRO A 56 -18.63 -2.49 2.43
N THR A 57 -19.52 -2.89 3.34
CA THR A 57 -19.37 -2.71 4.80
C THR A 57 -18.15 -3.42 5.38
N LEU A 58 -17.60 -4.43 4.70
CA LEU A 58 -16.39 -5.13 5.12
C LEU A 58 -15.11 -4.42 4.65
N THR A 59 -15.22 -3.39 3.81
CA THR A 59 -14.06 -2.64 3.27
C THR A 59 -13.28 -1.94 4.38
N ASP A 60 -14.00 -1.44 5.38
CA ASP A 60 -13.49 -0.65 6.49
C ASP A 60 -12.83 -1.49 7.58
N LEU A 61 -12.93 -2.82 7.49
CA LEU A 61 -12.21 -3.70 8.41
C LEU A 61 -10.69 -3.57 8.19
N PRO A 62 -9.89 -3.55 9.27
CA PRO A 62 -8.44 -3.45 9.18
C PRO A 62 -7.85 -4.83 8.87
N TRP A 63 -7.98 -5.25 7.61
CA TRP A 63 -7.53 -6.54 7.12
C TRP A 63 -6.03 -6.80 7.34
N GLU A 64 -5.24 -5.73 7.48
CA GLU A 64 -3.84 -5.79 7.88
C GLU A 64 -3.60 -6.47 9.23
N PHE A 65 -4.61 -6.55 10.09
CA PHE A 65 -4.52 -7.24 11.37
C PHE A 65 -4.83 -8.74 11.28
N LEU A 66 -5.06 -9.33 10.09
CA LEU A 66 -5.19 -10.78 9.96
C LEU A 66 -4.00 -11.50 10.62
N PHE A 67 -4.28 -12.15 11.75
CA PHE A 67 -3.28 -12.75 12.62
C PHE A 67 -3.47 -14.26 12.67
N ASP A 68 -2.48 -14.99 12.19
CA ASP A 68 -2.46 -16.44 12.28
C ASP A 68 -1.95 -16.84 13.67
N ALA A 69 -2.89 -17.18 14.56
CA ALA A 69 -2.58 -17.57 15.93
C ALA A 69 -1.76 -18.87 16.02
N VAL A 70 -1.91 -19.78 15.05
CA VAL A 70 -1.14 -21.04 15.02
C VAL A 70 0.33 -20.76 14.76
N HIS A 71 0.61 -19.82 13.86
CA HIS A 71 1.96 -19.45 13.46
C HIS A 71 2.45 -18.14 14.12
N ASN A 72 1.69 -17.59 15.07
CA ASN A 72 1.99 -16.41 15.87
C ASN A 72 2.51 -15.20 15.05
N HIS A 73 1.87 -14.86 13.94
CA HIS A 73 2.26 -13.71 13.13
C HIS A 73 1.09 -13.05 12.38
N PHE A 74 1.23 -11.75 12.10
CA PHE A 74 0.36 -11.05 11.15
C PHE A 74 0.74 -11.43 9.72
N LEU A 75 -0.25 -11.77 8.88
CA LEU A 75 0.01 -12.21 7.51
C LEU A 75 0.76 -11.14 6.69
N ILE A 76 0.48 -9.86 6.95
CA ILE A 76 1.13 -8.73 6.27
C ILE A 76 2.64 -8.62 6.49
N TYR A 77 3.18 -9.28 7.51
CA TYR A 77 4.62 -9.27 7.77
C TYR A 77 5.39 -10.18 6.82
N SER A 78 4.69 -11.04 6.07
CA SER A 78 5.31 -11.89 5.06
C SER A 78 5.28 -11.24 3.68
N THR A 79 6.46 -11.00 3.11
CA THR A 79 6.60 -10.64 1.69
C THR A 79 6.16 -11.75 0.74
N TYR A 80 6.07 -12.99 1.24
CA TYR A 80 5.58 -14.16 0.49
C TYR A 80 4.06 -14.32 0.55
N THR A 81 3.37 -13.59 1.44
CA THR A 81 1.91 -13.64 1.56
C THR A 81 1.29 -12.25 1.44
N PRO A 82 1.46 -11.55 0.30
CA PRO A 82 0.93 -10.20 0.15
C PRO A 82 -0.60 -10.23 0.17
N LEU A 83 -1.17 -9.39 1.05
CA LEU A 83 -2.60 -9.14 1.13
C LEU A 83 -2.96 -7.93 0.27
N VAL A 84 -3.86 -8.11 -0.71
CA VAL A 84 -4.28 -7.05 -1.61
C VAL A 84 -5.79 -6.91 -1.66
N ARG A 85 -6.29 -5.67 -1.68
CA ARG A 85 -7.67 -5.39 -2.06
C ARG A 85 -7.80 -5.53 -3.58
N TYR A 86 -8.73 -6.36 -4.02
CA TYR A 86 -9.03 -6.54 -5.43
C TYR A 86 -10.21 -5.65 -5.82
N LEU A 87 -9.95 -4.75 -6.78
CA LEU A 87 -10.99 -4.00 -7.46
C LEU A 87 -11.45 -4.82 -8.67
N ASP A 88 -12.76 -5.04 -8.79
CA ASP A 88 -13.37 -5.65 -9.97
C ASP A 88 -13.30 -4.69 -11.15
N LEU A 89 -12.10 -4.56 -11.73
CA LEU A 89 -11.89 -3.79 -12.94
C LEU A 89 -12.27 -4.66 -14.16
N PRO A 90 -12.97 -4.11 -15.17
CA PRO A 90 -13.37 -4.84 -16.37
C PRO A 90 -12.20 -5.45 -17.16
N GLN A 91 -10.97 -4.96 -16.94
CA GLN A 91 -9.76 -5.45 -17.56
C GLN A 91 -8.69 -5.75 -16.49
N THR A 92 -8.06 -6.91 -16.59
CA THR A 92 -6.81 -7.20 -15.86
C THR A 92 -5.75 -6.20 -16.31
N VAL A 93 -5.30 -5.35 -15.38
CA VAL A 93 -4.12 -4.50 -15.59
C VAL A 93 -2.90 -5.41 -15.69
N GLY A 94 -2.38 -5.59 -16.91
CA GLY A 94 -1.13 -6.30 -17.13
C GLY A 94 0.06 -5.57 -16.48
N PRO A 95 1.20 -6.26 -16.26
CA PRO A 95 2.41 -5.58 -15.80
C PRO A 95 2.78 -4.46 -16.77
N LEU A 96 3.04 -3.26 -16.23
CA LEU A 96 3.47 -2.11 -17.03
C LEU A 96 4.91 -2.35 -17.48
N ALA A 97 5.11 -2.69 -18.75
CA ALA A 97 6.43 -2.73 -19.35
C ALA A 97 6.90 -1.30 -19.61
N VAL A 98 7.92 -0.85 -18.90
CA VAL A 98 8.51 0.49 -19.05
C VAL A 98 9.94 0.33 -19.57
N GLN A 99 10.27 1.06 -20.64
CA GLN A 99 11.67 1.28 -20.99
C GLN A 99 12.20 2.45 -20.15
N PRO A 100 13.36 2.31 -19.48
CA PRO A 100 13.94 3.40 -18.71
C PRO A 100 14.10 4.70 -19.51
N PRO A 101 13.97 5.88 -18.86
CA PRO A 101 13.75 6.05 -17.43
C PRO A 101 12.28 5.85 -17.01
N LEU A 102 12.08 5.23 -15.83
CA LEU A 102 10.80 5.26 -15.14
C LEU A 102 10.51 6.69 -14.67
N LYS A 103 9.70 7.43 -15.44
CA LYS A 103 9.21 8.77 -15.10
C LYS A 103 8.21 8.75 -13.94
N VAL A 104 8.57 9.44 -12.86
CA VAL A 104 7.75 9.64 -11.64
C VAL A 104 7.35 11.11 -11.56
N LEU A 105 6.04 11.38 -11.49
CA LEU A 105 5.52 12.71 -11.18
C LEU A 105 5.18 12.78 -9.69
N THR A 106 5.85 13.68 -8.97
CA THR A 106 5.64 13.88 -7.53
C THR A 106 4.89 15.18 -7.28
N MET A 107 3.73 15.10 -6.63
CA MET A 107 2.96 16.24 -6.16
C MET A 107 2.99 16.30 -4.65
N ILE A 108 3.43 17.43 -4.08
CA ILE A 108 3.42 17.65 -2.64
C ILE A 108 2.48 18.81 -2.30
N ALA A 109 1.33 18.48 -1.71
CA ALA A 109 0.31 19.43 -1.30
C ALA A 109 0.38 19.66 0.21
N SER A 110 0.84 20.85 0.61
CA SER A 110 0.86 21.31 2.01
C SER A 110 0.18 22.68 2.11
N PRO A 111 -1.17 22.73 2.10
CA PRO A 111 -1.90 23.96 2.34
C PRO A 111 -1.49 24.58 3.69
N ARG A 112 -1.49 25.91 3.78
CA ARG A 112 -1.15 26.67 5.00
C ARG A 112 -2.39 27.21 5.71
N ASP A 113 -3.53 26.55 5.54
CA ASP A 113 -4.80 26.96 6.12
C ASP A 113 -4.76 26.87 7.65
N ARG A 114 -5.55 27.72 8.31
CA ARG A 114 -5.62 27.73 9.79
C ARG A 114 -6.15 26.40 10.31
N GLY A 115 -5.36 25.73 11.15
CA GLY A 115 -5.75 24.51 11.85
C GLY A 115 -5.15 23.22 11.29
N ILE A 116 -4.37 23.30 10.21
CA ILE A 116 -3.62 22.16 9.66
C ILE A 116 -2.14 22.32 10.03
N GLU A 117 -1.57 21.33 10.69
CA GLU A 117 -0.13 21.30 11.01
C GLU A 117 0.69 21.25 9.72
N ALA A 118 1.77 22.03 9.63
CA ALA A 118 2.60 22.04 8.43
C ALA A 118 3.36 20.73 8.26
N LEU A 119 3.33 20.15 7.05
CA LEU A 119 4.18 19.01 6.71
C LEU A 119 5.62 19.50 6.47
N ASP A 120 6.60 18.68 6.85
CA ASP A 120 8.00 18.85 6.42
C ASP A 120 8.16 18.40 4.96
N VAL A 121 7.61 19.20 4.06
CA VAL A 121 7.58 18.94 2.62
C VAL A 121 8.97 18.80 2.02
N GLU A 122 9.92 19.64 2.47
CA GLU A 122 11.29 19.60 1.95
C GLU A 122 12.05 18.39 2.50
N GLY A 123 11.81 17.99 3.74
CA GLY A 123 12.34 16.73 4.27
C GLY A 123 11.83 15.51 3.51
N GLU A 124 10.53 15.44 3.21
CA GLU A 124 9.96 14.35 2.39
C GLU A 124 10.52 14.34 0.96
N TRP A 125 10.69 15.51 0.35
CA TRP A 125 11.33 15.64 -0.96
C TRP A 125 12.79 15.18 -0.95
N ALA A 126 13.56 15.60 0.06
CA ALA A 126 14.97 15.24 0.21
C ALA A 126 15.16 13.72 0.37
N LYS A 127 14.35 13.08 1.23
CA LYS A 127 14.39 11.62 1.43
C LYS A 127 14.09 10.85 0.14
N MET A 128 13.13 11.33 -0.65
CA MET A 128 12.81 10.71 -1.94
C MET A 128 13.97 10.85 -2.93
N GLN A 129 14.56 12.04 -3.02
CA GLN A 129 15.71 12.31 -3.88
C GLN A 129 16.91 11.45 -3.48
N GLU A 130 17.20 11.33 -2.18
CA GLU A 130 18.25 10.48 -1.65
C GLU A 130 18.02 9.00 -2.00
N ALA A 131 16.81 8.49 -1.74
CA ALA A 131 16.48 7.08 -1.99
C ALA A 131 16.53 6.70 -3.48
N LEU A 132 16.31 7.67 -4.39
CA LEU A 132 16.30 7.44 -5.83
C LEU A 132 17.60 7.90 -6.53
N HIS A 133 18.53 8.49 -5.79
CA HIS A 133 19.71 9.17 -6.34
C HIS A 133 20.53 8.27 -7.29
N GLU A 134 20.87 7.05 -6.84
CA GLU A 134 21.65 6.11 -7.65
C GLU A 134 20.90 5.69 -8.93
N LEU A 135 19.57 5.59 -8.88
CA LEU A 135 18.75 5.20 -10.03
C LEU A 135 18.63 6.35 -11.04
N GLU A 136 18.53 7.59 -10.57
CA GLU A 136 18.55 8.77 -11.43
C GLU A 136 19.91 8.95 -12.11
N GLN A 137 21.02 8.79 -11.38
CA GLN A 137 22.38 8.85 -11.95
C GLN A 137 22.59 7.81 -13.05
N ARG A 138 21.98 6.63 -12.92
CA ARG A 138 22.05 5.55 -13.92
C ARG A 138 21.04 5.72 -15.07
N GLY A 139 20.26 6.81 -15.07
CA GLY A 139 19.21 7.06 -16.07
C GLY A 139 18.04 6.07 -16.01
N LEU A 140 17.87 5.38 -14.88
CA LEU A 140 16.83 4.36 -14.70
C LEU A 140 15.50 4.96 -14.23
N VAL A 141 15.56 6.08 -13.53
CA VAL A 141 14.41 6.80 -12.97
C VAL A 141 14.57 8.28 -13.30
N GLN A 142 13.46 8.98 -13.46
CA GLN A 142 13.42 10.44 -13.55
C GLN A 142 12.30 10.94 -12.66
N VAL A 143 12.61 11.72 -11.63
CA VAL A 143 11.61 12.31 -10.73
C VAL A 143 11.35 13.76 -11.12
N THR A 144 10.08 14.12 -11.34
CA THR A 144 9.64 15.49 -11.58
C THR A 144 8.77 15.96 -10.44
N ARG A 145 9.13 17.05 -9.75
CA ARG A 145 8.26 17.70 -8.77
C ARG A 145 7.28 18.63 -9.48
N LEU A 146 6.00 18.51 -9.17
CA LEU A 146 4.97 19.41 -9.68
C LEU A 146 5.09 20.77 -8.99
N GLU A 147 5.30 21.83 -9.78
CA GLU A 147 5.45 23.21 -9.26
C GLU A 147 4.18 23.71 -8.56
N GLN A 148 3.02 23.46 -9.16
CA GLN A 148 1.71 23.85 -8.63
C GLN A 148 0.95 22.61 -8.20
N ALA A 149 0.98 22.32 -6.90
CA ALA A 149 0.26 21.21 -6.27
C ALA A 149 -1.26 21.45 -6.19
N THR A 150 -1.89 21.65 -7.36
CA THR A 150 -3.34 21.77 -7.54
C THR A 150 -3.81 20.73 -8.55
N LEU A 151 -5.09 20.36 -8.51
CA LEU A 151 -5.67 19.44 -9.51
C LEU A 151 -5.48 19.98 -10.94
N THR A 152 -5.69 21.27 -11.15
CA THR A 152 -5.47 21.93 -12.45
C THR A 152 -4.00 21.85 -12.89
N GLY A 153 -3.05 22.05 -11.98
CA GLY A 153 -1.62 21.92 -12.24
C GLY A 153 -1.26 20.49 -12.65
N LEU A 154 -1.77 19.49 -11.90
CA LEU A 154 -1.57 18.07 -12.18
C LEU A 154 -2.10 17.70 -13.57
N LEU A 155 -3.35 18.04 -13.87
CA LEU A 155 -3.97 17.75 -15.17
C LEU A 155 -3.22 18.41 -16.33
N ARG A 156 -2.72 19.64 -16.13
CA ARG A 156 -1.90 20.32 -17.13
C ARG A 156 -0.59 19.59 -17.38
N GLN A 157 0.07 19.12 -16.32
CA GLN A 157 1.33 18.39 -16.44
C GLN A 157 1.16 17.04 -17.13
N LEU A 158 0.13 16.27 -16.75
CA LEU A 158 -0.18 14.97 -17.35
C LEU A 158 -0.60 15.05 -18.83
N ARG A 159 -1.02 16.23 -19.31
CA ARG A 159 -1.26 16.47 -20.75
C ARG A 159 0.00 16.81 -21.53
N ARG A 160 1.07 17.25 -20.85
CA ARG A 160 2.32 17.69 -21.48
C ARG A 160 3.33 16.57 -21.64
N ASP A 161 3.35 15.64 -20.69
CA ASP A 161 4.26 14.49 -20.71
C ASP A 161 3.56 13.26 -20.11
N GLN A 162 4.06 12.10 -20.48
CA GLN A 162 3.63 10.82 -19.95
C GLN A 162 4.44 10.46 -18.72
N TYR A 163 3.75 9.98 -17.69
CA TYR A 163 4.34 9.49 -16.45
C TYR A 163 3.88 8.07 -16.17
N HIS A 164 4.75 7.28 -15.54
CA HIS A 164 4.45 5.88 -15.19
C HIS A 164 3.97 5.75 -13.75
N VAL A 165 4.45 6.64 -12.87
CA VAL A 165 4.11 6.68 -11.46
C VAL A 165 3.67 8.09 -11.09
N PHE A 166 2.54 8.20 -10.40
CA PHE A 166 2.15 9.41 -9.71
C PHE A 166 2.35 9.20 -8.21
N HIS A 167 3.20 10.03 -7.60
CA HIS A 167 3.47 10.02 -6.18
C HIS A 167 2.86 11.27 -5.54
N PHE A 168 2.05 11.10 -4.51
CA PHE A 168 1.38 12.20 -3.82
C PHE A 168 1.77 12.24 -2.35
N VAL A 169 2.15 13.43 -1.88
CA VAL A 169 2.38 13.73 -0.46
C VAL A 169 1.43 14.83 -0.05
N GLY A 170 0.71 14.64 1.05
CA GLY A 170 -0.21 15.65 1.57
C GLY A 170 -1.02 15.15 2.75
N HIS A 171 -1.92 16.00 3.23
CA HIS A 171 -2.81 15.66 4.33
C HIS A 171 -3.91 14.69 3.89
N GLY A 172 -4.18 13.68 4.72
CA GLY A 172 -5.36 12.84 4.63
C GLY A 172 -6.37 13.24 5.69
N GLY A 173 -7.62 13.39 5.30
CA GLY A 173 -8.75 13.61 6.20
C GLY A 173 -9.93 12.75 5.78
N TYR A 174 -10.87 12.54 6.70
CA TYR A 174 -12.13 11.87 6.41
C TYR A 174 -13.23 12.93 6.47
N ASP A 175 -14.03 13.03 5.41
CA ASP A 175 -15.32 13.72 5.53
C ASP A 175 -16.19 12.88 6.46
N ARG A 176 -16.77 13.53 7.49
CA ARG A 176 -17.78 12.88 8.32
C ARG A 176 -19.02 12.73 7.46
N VAL A 177 -19.37 11.48 7.15
CA VAL A 177 -20.67 11.09 6.59
C VAL A 177 -21.72 11.13 7.68
#